data_AF-A0A497EYV3-F1
#
_entry.id   AF-A0A497EYV3-F1
#
_cell.length_a   1.000
_cell.length_b   1.000
_cell.length_c   1.000
_cell.angle_alpha   90.00
_cell.angle_beta   90.00
_cell.angle_gamma   90.00
#
_symmetry.space_group_name_H-M   'P 1'
#
loop_
_entity.id
_entity.type
_entity.pdbx_description
1 polymer ?
#
loop_
_entity_poly.entity_id
_entity_poly.type
_entity_poly.pdbx_seq_one_letter_code
_entity_poly.pdbx_strand_id
1 'polypeptide(L)'
;MVFRKSGEGALWENLILAAPIAFIIVLVIYLLMYLTGNKIAPKHEHTPGELAPYACGEDFPAEYIQMGIQLYRFALYFVIFDVAAFILAVAANAPLISFILYLVVLFAALFAIPKR
;
A
#
# COMPACT_ATOMS: atom_id res chain seq x y z
N MET A 1 45.51 -9.35 -3.82
CA MET A 1 44.18 -9.49 -4.44
C MET A 1 43.19 -8.67 -3.62
N VAL A 2 43.14 -7.35 -3.85
CA VAL A 2 42.21 -6.44 -3.16
C VAL A 2 41.63 -5.54 -4.24
N PHE A 3 40.57 -6.01 -4.88
CA PHE A 3 39.75 -5.23 -5.79
C PHE A 3 38.31 -5.41 -5.35
N ARG A 4 37.57 -4.29 -5.30
CA ARG A 4 36.10 -4.19 -5.25
C ARG A 4 35.44 -4.26 -3.86
N LYS A 5 35.59 -3.18 -3.07
CA LYS A 5 34.64 -2.82 -1.98
C LYS A 5 34.20 -1.34 -2.01
N SER A 6 34.84 -0.50 -2.84
CA SER A 6 34.60 0.95 -2.90
C SER A 6 33.33 1.35 -3.68
N GLY A 7 32.91 0.55 -4.67
CA GLY A 7 31.75 0.89 -5.53
C GLY A 7 30.38 0.54 -4.94
N GLU A 8 30.29 -0.40 -4.00
CA GLU A 8 29.01 -0.84 -3.44
C GLU A 8 28.42 0.22 -2.49
N GLY A 9 29.23 0.81 -1.60
CA GLY A 9 28.78 1.85 -0.66
C GLY A 9 28.16 3.06 -1.35
N ALA A 10 28.79 3.55 -2.42
CA ALA A 10 28.27 4.65 -3.23
C ALA A 10 26.96 4.28 -3.94
N LEU A 11 26.81 3.03 -4.45
CA LEU A 11 25.56 2.59 -5.06
C LEU A 11 24.41 2.53 -4.04
N TRP A 12 24.68 2.10 -2.80
CA TRP A 12 23.67 2.07 -1.73
C TRP A 12 23.23 3.46 -1.29
N GLU A 13 24.16 4.42 -1.14
CA GLU A 13 23.83 5.83 -0.88
C GLU A 13 22.97 6.43 -1.99
N ASN A 14 23.34 6.19 -3.25
CA ASN A 14 22.57 6.65 -4.40
C ASN A 14 21.16 6.03 -4.43
N LEU A 15 21.00 4.75 -4.03
CA LEU A 15 19.71 4.07 -4.02
C LEU A 15 18.77 4.61 -2.92
N ILE A 16 19.31 4.85 -1.72
CA ILE A 16 18.55 5.41 -0.60
C ILE A 16 18.08 6.83 -0.91
N LEU A 17 18.89 7.63 -1.60
CA LEU A 17 18.51 8.97 -2.06
C LEU A 17 17.58 8.93 -3.28
N ALA A 18 17.74 7.94 -4.17
CA ALA A 18 16.93 7.83 -5.39
C ALA A 18 15.45 7.59 -5.08
N ALA A 19 15.11 6.78 -4.06
CA ALA A 19 13.73 6.47 -3.71
C ALA A 19 12.87 7.70 -3.34
N PRO A 20 13.25 8.56 -2.37
CA PRO A 20 12.49 9.76 -2.05
C PRO A 20 12.49 10.78 -3.19
N ILE A 21 13.59 10.91 -3.94
CA ILE A 21 13.65 11.79 -5.11
C ILE A 21 12.66 11.33 -6.19
N ALA A 22 12.64 10.04 -6.53
CA ALA A 22 11.69 9.48 -7.48
C ALA A 22 10.24 9.67 -7.02
N PHE A 23 9.96 9.45 -5.73
CA PHE A 23 8.65 9.71 -5.15
C PHE A 23 8.22 11.18 -5.32
N ILE A 24 9.09 12.13 -5.00
CA ILE A 24 8.82 13.57 -5.16
C ILE A 24 8.56 13.90 -6.62
N ILE A 25 9.37 13.39 -7.56
CA ILE A 25 9.19 13.63 -8.99
C ILE A 25 7.82 13.13 -9.44
N VAL A 26 7.45 11.89 -9.11
CA VAL A 26 6.15 11.30 -9.47
C VAL A 26 5.00 12.11 -8.86
N LEU A 27 5.12 12.51 -7.59
CA LEU A 27 4.12 13.31 -6.91
C LEU A 27 3.95 14.69 -7.56
N VAL A 28 5.05 15.36 -7.91
CA VAL A 28 5.01 16.65 -8.61
C VAL A 28 4.37 16.50 -9.98
N ILE A 29 4.73 15.47 -10.76
CA ILE A 29 4.10 15.19 -12.06
C ILE A 29 2.59 15.00 -11.88
N TYR A 30 2.16 14.19 -10.91
CA TYR A 30 0.75 13.93 -10.65
C TYR A 30 -0.01 15.22 -10.26
N LEU A 31 0.56 16.04 -9.38
CA LEU A 31 -0.03 17.33 -9.01
C LEU A 31 -0.12 18.29 -10.19
N LEU A 32 0.91 18.37 -11.03
CA LEU A 32 0.89 19.19 -12.24
C LEU A 32 -0.19 18.72 -13.21
N MET A 33 -0.36 17.41 -13.40
CA MET A 33 -1.45 16.85 -14.21
C MET A 33 -2.82 17.20 -13.64
N TYR A 34 -3.01 17.05 -12.32
CA TYR A 34 -4.27 17.38 -11.67
C TYR A 34 -4.63 18.88 -11.80
N LEU A 35 -3.66 19.76 -11.54
CA LEU A 35 -3.85 21.21 -11.62
C LEU A 35 -4.05 21.70 -13.04
N THR A 36 -3.30 21.16 -14.01
CA THR A 36 -3.48 21.52 -15.43
C THR A 36 -4.79 20.97 -15.98
N GLY A 37 -5.17 19.75 -15.60
CA GLY A 37 -6.48 19.16 -15.93
C GLY A 37 -7.64 20.06 -15.49
N ASN A 38 -7.61 20.54 -14.24
CA ASN A 38 -8.63 21.46 -13.73
C ASN A 38 -8.62 22.83 -14.45
N LYS A 39 -7.46 23.31 -14.91
CA LYS A 39 -7.36 24.58 -15.65
C LYS A 39 -7.83 24.48 -17.10
N ILE A 40 -7.60 23.34 -17.75
CA ILE A 40 -7.95 23.09 -19.16
C ILE A 40 -9.42 22.67 -19.31
N ALA A 41 -10.00 22.07 -18.27
CA ALA A 41 -11.39 21.64 -18.28
C ALA A 41 -12.35 22.78 -18.66
N PRO A 42 -13.34 22.53 -19.53
CA PRO A 42 -14.41 23.49 -19.80
C PRO A 42 -15.13 23.86 -18.51
N LYS A 43 -15.19 25.16 -18.22
CA LYS A 43 -15.96 25.67 -17.08
C LYS A 43 -17.44 25.64 -17.44
N HIS A 44 -18.25 25.03 -16.60
CA HIS A 44 -19.71 25.04 -16.72
C HIS A 44 -20.34 25.26 -15.34
N GLU A 45 -21.60 25.70 -15.33
CA GLU A 45 -22.38 25.76 -14.10
C GLU A 45 -22.87 24.36 -13.77
N HIS A 46 -22.50 23.83 -12.60
CA HIS A 46 -22.92 22.50 -12.21
C HIS A 46 -24.43 22.45 -11.99
N THR A 47 -25.12 21.58 -12.73
CA THR A 47 -26.55 21.35 -12.54
C THR A 47 -26.78 20.33 -11.41
N PRO A 48 -27.92 20.37 -10.69
CA PRO A 48 -28.20 19.37 -9.65
C PRO A 48 -28.17 17.92 -10.15
N GLY A 49 -28.57 17.68 -11.40
CA GLY A 49 -28.54 16.36 -12.01
C GLY A 49 -27.13 15.86 -12.37
N GLU A 50 -26.19 16.77 -12.67
CA GLU A 50 -24.78 16.43 -12.90
C GLU A 50 -24.09 15.96 -11.61
N LEU A 51 -24.47 16.56 -10.48
CA LEU A 51 -23.92 16.25 -9.17
C LEU A 51 -24.62 15.08 -8.48
N ALA A 52 -25.74 14.61 -9.04
CA ALA A 52 -26.49 13.48 -8.50
C ALA A 52 -25.70 12.16 -8.66
N PRO A 53 -25.75 11.25 -7.68
CA PRO A 53 -25.15 9.93 -7.82
C PRO A 53 -25.67 9.19 -9.04
N TYR A 54 -24.79 8.47 -9.73
CA TYR A 54 -25.22 7.65 -10.86
C TYR A 54 -26.03 6.44 -10.36
N ALA A 55 -27.34 6.46 -10.61
CA ALA A 55 -28.26 5.37 -10.37
C ALA A 55 -29.15 5.13 -11.60
N CYS A 56 -28.53 4.96 -12.78
CA CYS A 56 -29.25 4.79 -14.06
C CYS A 56 -30.24 5.93 -14.41
N GLY A 57 -30.04 7.13 -13.84
CA GLY A 57 -30.94 8.28 -14.01
C GLY A 57 -32.13 8.29 -13.04
N GLU A 58 -32.21 7.34 -12.11
CA GLU A 58 -33.18 7.32 -11.03
C GLU A 58 -32.74 8.22 -9.86
N ASP A 59 -33.71 8.80 -9.17
CA ASP A 59 -33.46 9.56 -7.94
C ASP A 59 -33.25 8.58 -6.79
N PHE A 60 -31.99 8.24 -6.54
CA PHE A 60 -31.60 7.29 -5.52
C PHE A 60 -30.85 8.00 -4.38
N PRO A 61 -31.28 7.83 -3.12
CA PRO A 61 -30.61 8.46 -1.99
C PRO A 61 -29.19 7.89 -1.83
N ALA A 62 -28.23 8.74 -1.48
CA ALA A 62 -26.89 8.30 -1.14
C ALA A 62 -26.92 7.54 0.20
N GLU A 63 -27.01 6.22 0.13
CA GLU A 63 -27.00 5.35 1.30
C GLU A 63 -25.62 4.71 1.51
N TYR A 64 -25.11 4.80 2.74
CA TYR A 64 -23.92 4.08 3.15
C TYR A 64 -24.30 2.66 3.56
N ILE A 65 -24.39 1.76 2.58
CA ILE A 65 -24.65 0.35 2.84
C ILE A 65 -23.36 -0.38 3.27
N GLN A 66 -23.48 -1.27 4.25
CA GLN A 66 -22.39 -2.17 4.59
C GLN A 66 -22.28 -3.25 3.50
N MET A 67 -21.29 -3.10 2.63
CA MET A 67 -21.02 -4.13 1.63
C MET A 67 -20.40 -5.36 2.29
N GLY A 68 -20.94 -6.53 1.98
CA GLY A 68 -20.33 -7.81 2.39
C GLY A 68 -18.98 -7.98 1.69
N ILE A 69 -17.89 -7.81 2.44
CA ILE A 69 -16.54 -8.00 1.91
C ILE A 69 -16.23 -9.50 1.86
N GLN A 70 -16.51 -10.12 0.71
CA GLN A 70 -16.27 -11.56 0.50
C GLN A 70 -14.80 -11.95 0.71
N LEU A 71 -13.87 -11.02 0.47
CA LEU A 71 -12.42 -11.22 0.58
C LEU A 71 -11.83 -10.73 1.92
N TYR A 72 -12.66 -10.44 2.93
CA TYR A 72 -12.16 -9.93 4.21
C TYR A 72 -11.13 -10.87 4.86
N ARG A 73 -11.40 -12.18 4.83
CA ARG A 73 -10.45 -13.18 5.36
C ARG A 73 -9.14 -13.18 4.58
N PHE A 74 -9.21 -13.01 3.26
CA PHE A 74 -8.02 -12.93 2.43
C PHE A 74 -7.18 -11.70 2.80
N ALA A 75 -7.81 -10.53 2.98
CA ALA A 75 -7.12 -9.33 3.44
C ALA A 75 -6.47 -9.52 4.82
N LEU A 76 -7.15 -10.20 5.75
CA LEU A 76 -6.60 -10.51 7.07
C LEU A 76 -5.39 -11.44 6.99
N TYR A 77 -5.47 -12.51 6.20
CA TYR A 77 -4.31 -13.39 5.97
C TYR A 77 -3.17 -12.65 5.29
N PHE A 78 -3.45 -11.80 4.30
CA PHE A 78 -2.45 -10.99 3.63
C PHE A 78 -1.66 -10.12 4.62
N VAL A 79 -2.34 -9.41 5.52
CA VAL A 79 -1.68 -8.57 6.54
C VAL A 79 -0.82 -9.40 7.50
N ILE A 80 -1.31 -10.58 7.92
CA ILE A 80 -0.53 -11.47 8.78
C ILE A 80 0.74 -11.94 8.07
N PHE A 81 0.62 -12.37 6.81
CA PHE A 81 1.77 -12.83 6.03
C PHE A 81 2.72 -11.70 5.63
N ASP A 82 2.24 -10.48 5.46
CA ASP A 82 3.08 -9.31 5.17
C ASP A 82 3.98 -8.96 6.37
N VAL A 83 3.39 -8.85 7.56
CA VAL A 83 4.15 -8.64 8.82
C VAL A 83 5.07 -9.83 9.10
N ALA A 84 4.61 -11.05 8.82
CA ALA A 84 5.43 -12.25 8.90
C ALA A 84 6.69 -12.17 8.06
N ALA A 85 6.54 -11.83 6.78
CA ALA A 85 7.65 -11.73 5.85
C ALA A 85 8.66 -10.67 6.31
N PHE A 86 8.18 -9.51 6.75
CA PHE A 86 9.05 -8.46 7.28
C PHE A 86 9.87 -8.92 8.49
N ILE A 87 9.22 -9.54 9.49
CA ILE A 87 9.93 -9.98 10.69
C ILE A 87 10.87 -11.15 10.39
N LEU A 88 10.50 -12.08 9.51
CA LEU A 88 11.42 -13.14 9.06
C LEU A 88 12.64 -12.57 8.34
N ALA A 89 12.46 -11.54 7.51
CA ALA A 89 13.56 -10.87 6.83
C ALA A 89 14.52 -10.20 7.84
N VAL A 90 13.99 -9.56 8.88
CA VAL A 90 14.82 -8.95 9.95
C VAL A 90 15.49 -10.02 10.82
N ALA A 91 14.74 -11.08 11.17
CA ALA A 91 15.21 -12.16 12.03
C ALA A 91 16.19 -13.12 11.32
N ALA A 92 16.36 -13.02 10.00
CA ALA A 92 17.32 -13.82 9.25
C ALA A 92 18.77 -13.68 9.75
N ASN A 93 19.10 -12.55 10.39
CA ASN A 93 20.42 -12.31 11.00
C ASN A 93 20.39 -12.38 12.54
N ALA A 94 19.28 -12.84 13.13
CA ALA A 94 19.11 -12.94 14.57
C ALA A 94 19.52 -14.33 15.10
N PRO A 95 19.73 -14.49 16.43
CA PRO A 95 19.94 -15.80 17.04
C PRO A 95 18.78 -16.75 16.73
N LEU A 96 19.11 -18.02 16.48
CA LEU A 96 18.15 -19.06 16.09
C LEU A 96 16.93 -19.17 17.04
N ILE A 97 17.14 -18.92 18.33
CA ILE A 97 16.08 -18.97 19.35
C ILE A 97 15.01 -17.90 19.09
N SER A 98 15.41 -16.66 18.80
CA SER A 98 14.47 -15.57 18.50
C SER A 98 13.67 -15.84 17.22
N PHE A 99 14.33 -16.43 16.21
CA PHE A 99 13.68 -16.84 14.97
C PHE A 99 12.63 -17.95 15.21
N ILE A 100 12.97 -18.98 16.00
CA ILE A 100 12.03 -20.06 16.35
C ILE A 100 10.85 -19.51 17.17
N LEU A 101 11.09 -18.65 18.16
CA LEU A 101 10.02 -18.03 18.95
C LEU A 101 9.06 -17.26 18.06
N TYR A 102 9.58 -16.52 17.07
CA TYR A 102 8.74 -15.78 16.14
C TYR A 102 7.85 -16.70 15.29
N LEU A 103 8.41 -17.79 14.77
CA LEU A 103 7.63 -18.79 14.03
C LEU A 103 6.51 -19.36 14.90
N VAL A 104 6.77 -19.68 16.16
CA VAL A 104 5.76 -20.20 17.09
C VAL A 104 4.61 -19.19 17.29
N VAL A 105 4.92 -17.91 17.49
CA VAL A 105 3.89 -16.86 17.63
C VAL A 105 3.07 -16.72 16.34
N LEU A 106 3.72 -16.76 15.18
CA LEU A 106 3.04 -16.71 13.89
C LEU A 106 2.07 -17.88 13.68
N PHE A 107 2.52 -19.11 13.96
CA PHE A 107 1.65 -20.28 13.89
C PHE A 107 0.49 -20.16 14.88
N ALA A 108 0.76 -19.75 16.13
CA ALA A 108 -0.29 -19.53 17.12
C ALA A 108 -1.34 -18.50 16.67
N ALA A 109 -0.90 -17.39 16.07
CA ALA A 109 -1.79 -16.38 15.50
C ALA A 109 -2.67 -16.96 14.38
N LEU A 110 -2.10 -17.76 13.47
CA LEU A 110 -2.86 -18.43 12.40
C LEU A 110 -3.91 -19.40 12.96
N PHE A 111 -3.59 -20.12 14.03
CA PHE A 111 -4.52 -21.03 14.70
C PHE A 111 -5.61 -20.30 15.51
N ALA A 112 -5.31 -19.10 16.03
CA ALA A 112 -6.26 -18.30 16.80
C ALA A 112 -7.34 -17.63 15.93
N ILE A 113 -7.14 -17.54 14.61
CA ILE A 113 -8.11 -16.91 13.71
C ILE A 113 -9.40 -17.74 13.69
N PRO A 114 -10.57 -17.13 14.00
CA PRO A 114 -11.84 -17.82 13.96
C PRO A 114 -12.15 -18.37 12.56
N LYS A 115 -12.36 -19.69 12.47
CA LYS A 115 -12.71 -20.39 11.21
C LYS A 115 -14.17 -20.20 10.78
N ARG A 116 -14.92 -19.31 11.41
CA ARG A 116 -16.33 -19.03 11.11
C ARG A 116 -16.52 -17.65 10.55
#